data_AF-A0A3N5ZNZ8-F1
#
_entry.id   AF-A0A3N5ZNZ8-F1
#
_cell.length_a   1.000
_cell.length_b   1.000
_cell.length_c   1.000
_cell.angle_alpha   90.00
_cell.angle_beta   90.00
_cell.angle_gamma   90.00
#
_symmetry.space_group_name_H-M   'P 1'
#
loop_
_entity.id
_entity.type
_entity.pdbx_description
1 polymer ?
#
loop_
_entity_poly.entity_id
_entity_poly.type
_entity_poly.pdbx_seq_one_letter_code
_entity_poly.pdbx_strand_id
1 'polypeptide(L)'
;MASPYWIKTLINKTFSQRFFWSKVSNLPVIGRMIEYALFEDDEIIYLPQKKTIPVNQSIAHEGNLVVPRDVLDHFIEKASF
;
A
#
# COMPACT_ATOMS: atom_id res chain seq x y z
N MET A 1 26.92 -1.17 15.12
CA MET A 1 26.48 -0.23 16.17
C MET A 1 25.44 -0.94 17.02
N ALA A 2 25.71 -1.13 18.30
CA ALA A 2 24.89 -1.98 19.17
C ALA A 2 23.53 -1.32 19.40
N SER A 3 22.44 -1.91 18.89
CA SER A 3 21.10 -1.50 19.30
C SER A 3 20.95 -1.80 20.80
N PRO A 4 20.55 -0.85 21.63
CA PRO A 4 20.39 -1.09 23.06
C PRO A 4 19.45 -2.28 23.32
N TYR A 5 19.91 -3.28 24.08
CA TYR A 5 19.17 -4.53 24.33
C TYR A 5 17.77 -4.27 24.92
N TRP A 6 17.63 -3.23 25.75
CA TRP A 6 16.35 -2.84 26.34
C TRP A 6 15.29 -2.44 25.30
N ILE A 7 15.69 -1.85 24.17
CA ILE A 7 14.77 -1.49 23.08
C ILE A 7 14.23 -2.77 22.42
N LYS A 8 15.09 -3.76 22.18
CA LYS A 8 14.66 -5.06 21.64
C LYS A 8 13.67 -5.75 22.59
N THR A 9 13.94 -5.71 23.89
CA THR A 9 13.06 -6.30 24.90
C THR A 9 11.72 -5.57 24.99
N LEU A 10 11.73 -4.23 24.92
CA LEU A 10 10.51 -3.42 24.92
C LEU A 10 9.66 -3.70 23.68
N ILE A 11 10.28 -3.71 22.49
CA ILE A 11 9.59 -4.01 21.23
C ILE A 11 9.00 -5.43 21.29
N ASN A 12 9.79 -6.43 21.67
CA ASN A 12 9.29 -7.80 21.77
C ASN A 12 8.15 -7.93 22.79
N LYS A 13 8.20 -7.22 23.92
CA LYS A 13 7.14 -7.24 24.92
C LYS A 13 5.86 -6.57 24.41
N THR A 14 5.95 -5.35 23.89
CA THR A 14 4.81 -4.56 23.43
C THR A 14 4.17 -5.14 22.16
N PHE A 15 4.99 -5.61 21.21
CA PHE A 15 4.51 -6.12 19.93
C PHE A 15 4.34 -7.65 19.88
N SER A 16 4.61 -8.37 20.98
CA SER A 16 4.29 -9.82 21.07
C SER A 16 2.82 -10.11 20.78
N GLN A 17 1.93 -9.21 21.18
CA GLN A 17 0.48 -9.32 20.98
C GLN A 17 -0.03 -8.63 19.72
N ARG A 18 0.84 -8.34 18.73
CA ARG A 18 0.47 -7.65 17.49
C ARG A 18 -0.75 -8.27 16.77
N PHE A 19 -0.85 -9.60 16.77
CA PHE A 19 -1.97 -10.32 16.14
C PHE A 19 -3.28 -10.20 16.92
N PHE A 20 -3.21 -9.95 18.22
CA PHE A 20 -4.39 -9.65 19.03
C PHE A 20 -4.88 -8.24 18.72
N TRP A 21 -3.98 -7.26 18.76
CA TRP A 21 -4.29 -5.87 18.45
C TRP A 21 -4.78 -5.67 17.02
N SER A 22 -4.26 -6.43 16.05
CA SER A 22 -4.73 -6.38 14.66
C SER A 22 -6.17 -6.86 14.50
N LYS A 23 -6.68 -7.72 15.40
CA LYS A 23 -8.10 -8.11 15.39
C LYS A 23 -8.97 -7.03 16.02
N VAL A 24 -8.47 -6.37 17.06
CA VAL A 24 -9.17 -5.26 17.73
C VAL A 24 -9.30 -4.05 16.81
N SER A 25 -8.27 -3.74 16.02
CA SER A 25 -8.32 -2.65 15.04
C SER A 25 -9.30 -2.90 13.89
N ASN A 26 -9.71 -4.15 13.64
CA ASN A 26 -10.71 -4.50 12.63
C ASN A 26 -12.16 -4.39 13.13
N LEU A 27 -12.38 -4.07 14.41
CA LEU A 27 -13.73 -3.85 14.93
C LEU A 27 -14.30 -2.54 14.35
N PRO A 28 -15.57 -2.49 13.95
CA PRO A 28 -16.11 -1.37 13.16
C PRO A 28 -16.04 -0.01 13.87
N VAL A 29 -16.19 0.01 15.20
CA VAL A 29 -16.10 1.25 15.98
C VAL A 29 -14.64 1.65 16.23
N ILE A 30 -13.81 0.70 16.68
CA ILE A 30 -12.41 0.99 17.01
C ILE A 30 -11.60 1.29 15.75
N GLY A 31 -11.81 0.53 14.68
CA GLY A 31 -11.21 0.78 13.37
C GLY A 31 -11.55 2.17 12.84
N ARG A 32 -12.81 2.61 12.95
CA ARG A 32 -13.19 3.97 12.54
C ARG A 32 -12.53 5.06 13.39
N MET A 33 -12.38 4.84 14.69
CA MET A 33 -11.66 5.77 15.57
C MET A 33 -10.17 5.85 15.23
N ILE A 34 -9.55 4.72 14.91
CA ILE A 34 -8.14 4.65 14.47
C ILE A 34 -7.97 5.35 13.12
N GLU A 35 -8.88 5.09 12.17
CA GLU A 35 -8.90 5.72 10.85
C GLU A 35 -8.96 7.24 11.00
N TYR A 36 -9.92 7.74 11.79
CA TYR A 36 -10.07 9.16 12.06
C TYR A 36 -8.85 9.78 12.76
N ALA A 37 -8.27 9.08 13.74
CA ALA A 37 -7.18 9.66 14.54
C ALA A 37 -5.82 9.63 13.86
N LEU A 38 -5.57 8.66 12.97
CA LEU A 38 -4.23 8.40 12.40
C LEU A 38 -4.16 8.52 10.88
N PHE A 39 -5.28 8.41 10.18
CA PHE A 39 -5.33 8.31 8.71
C PHE A 39 -6.33 9.28 8.08
N GLU A 40 -6.92 10.19 8.87
CA GLU A 40 -7.74 11.27 8.32
C GLU A 40 -6.85 12.12 7.39
N ASP A 41 -7.30 12.30 6.14
CA ASP A 41 -6.59 12.95 5.04
C ASP A 41 -5.32 12.24 4.49
N ASP A 42 -4.98 11.03 4.95
CA ASP A 42 -3.91 10.22 4.37
C ASP A 42 -4.41 9.45 3.13
N GLU A 43 -4.30 10.06 1.95
CA GLU A 43 -4.59 9.38 0.67
C GLU A 43 -3.48 8.39 0.27
N ILE A 44 -3.46 7.21 0.90
CA ILE A 44 -2.57 6.12 0.48
C ILE A 44 -3.25 5.32 -0.64
N ILE A 45 -2.96 5.70 -1.89
CA ILE A 45 -3.44 4.95 -3.07
C ILE A 45 -2.54 3.74 -3.30
N TYR A 46 -3.04 2.55 -2.93
CA TYR A 46 -2.37 1.29 -3.30
C TYR A 46 -2.63 0.97 -4.78
N LEU A 47 -1.63 1.21 -5.63
CA LEU A 47 -1.66 0.76 -7.00
C LEU A 47 -1.55 -0.78 -7.05
N PRO A 48 -2.52 -1.50 -7.64
CA PRO A 48 -2.48 -2.95 -7.69
C PRO A 48 -1.25 -3.40 -8.47
N GLN A 49 -0.47 -4.30 -7.86
CA GLN A 49 0.67 -4.91 -8.54
C GLN A 49 0.19 -5.75 -9.72
N LYS A 50 0.61 -5.33 -10.91
CA LYS A 50 0.61 -6.01 -12.21
C LYS A 50 -0.07 -7.39 -12.22
N LYS A 51 -1.39 -7.41 -12.43
CA LYS A 51 -2.11 -8.60 -12.92
C LYS A 51 -2.53 -8.40 -14.37
N THR A 52 -1.57 -8.07 -15.24
CA THR A 52 -1.79 -8.25 -16.67
C THR A 52 -1.65 -9.75 -16.96
N ILE A 53 -2.78 -10.46 -16.97
CA ILE A 53 -2.84 -11.82 -17.49
C ILE A 53 -2.74 -11.67 -19.01
N PRO A 54 -1.71 -12.22 -19.68
CA PRO A 54 -1.67 -12.21 -21.13
C PRO A 54 -2.78 -13.12 -21.65
N VAL A 55 -3.92 -12.52 -22.00
CA VAL A 55 -4.97 -13.22 -22.73
C VAL A 55 -4.52 -13.23 -24.18
N ASN A 56 -4.27 -14.41 -24.74
CA ASN A 56 -3.80 -14.59 -26.12
C ASN A 56 -4.96 -14.36 -27.12
N GLN A 57 -5.74 -13.30 -26.91
CA GLN A 57 -6.86 -12.88 -27.74
C GLN A 57 -6.45 -11.61 -28.48
N SER A 58 -6.56 -11.68 -29.81
CA SER A 58 -6.46 -10.50 -30.65
C SER A 58 -7.65 -9.59 -30.35
N ILE A 59 -7.37 -8.45 -29.71
CA ILE A 59 -8.35 -7.39 -29.49
C ILE A 59 -8.27 -6.49 -30.72
N ALA A 60 -9.39 -6.28 -31.41
CA ALA A 60 -9.45 -5.33 -32.51
C ALA A 60 -8.97 -3.96 -32.01
N HIS A 61 -7.96 -3.40 -32.67
CA HIS A 61 -7.43 -2.08 -32.35
C HIS A 61 -8.48 -1.02 -32.69
N GLU A 62 -9.41 -0.77 -31.78
CA GLU A 62 -10.14 0.48 -31.74
C GLU A 62 -9.25 1.51 -31.04
N GLY A 63 -9.05 2.64 -31.72
CA GLY A 63 -7.91 3.53 -31.56
C GLY A 63 -7.58 4.00 -30.14
N ASN A 64 -6.27 4.13 -29.89
CA ASN A 64 -5.66 4.96 -28.84
C ASN A 64 -6.27 4.85 -27.44
N LEU A 65 -6.49 3.63 -26.95
CA LEU A 65 -6.57 3.40 -25.50
C LEU A 65 -5.15 3.38 -24.94
N VAL A 66 -4.64 4.55 -24.54
CA VAL A 66 -3.35 4.63 -23.84
C VAL A 66 -3.52 4.00 -22.47
N VAL A 67 -2.70 2.98 -22.17
CA VAL A 67 -2.72 2.35 -20.85
C VAL A 67 -2.26 3.41 -19.84
N PRO A 68 -2.96 3.63 -18.72
CA PRO A 68 -2.58 4.65 -17.73
C PRO A 68 -1.13 4.55 -17.24
N ARG A 69 -0.54 3.36 -17.32
CA ARG A 69 0.88 3.13 -17.06
C ARG A 69 1.79 3.82 -18.08
N ASP A 70 1.50 3.73 -19.36
CA ASP A 70 2.36 4.31 -20.41
C ASP A 70 2.40 5.84 -20.26
N VAL A 71 1.31 6.42 -19.77
CA VAL A 71 1.24 7.83 -19.37
C VAL A 71 2.16 8.10 -18.17
N LEU A 72 2.08 7.29 -17.11
CA LEU A 72 2.93 7.43 -15.92
C LEU A 72 4.42 7.26 -16.25
N ASP A 73 4.78 6.21 -16.99
CA ASP A 73 6.15 5.90 -17.40
C ASP A 73 6.71 7.07 -18.25
N HIS A 74 5.91 7.64 -19.16
CA HIS A 74 6.30 8.84 -19.91
C HIS A 74 6.60 10.06 -19.04
N PHE A 75 5.79 10.32 -18.00
CA PHE A 75 6.00 11.45 -17.10
C PHE A 75 7.20 11.26 -16.17
N ILE A 76 7.45 10.03 -15.71
CA ILE A 76 8.64 9.71 -14.90
C ILE A 76 9.91 9.92 -15.72
N GLU A 77 9.95 9.43 -16.96
CA GLU A 77 11.08 9.64 -17.86
C GLU A 77 11.32 11.12 -18.16
N LYS A 78 10.26 11.89 -18.44
CA LYS A 78 10.38 13.33 -18.70
C LYS A 78 10.83 14.15 -17.48
N ALA A 79 10.40 13.77 -16.27
CA ALA A 79 10.75 14.49 -15.04
C ALA A 79 12.17 14.20 -14.55
N SER A 80 12.81 13.16 -15.10
CA SER A 80 14.17 12.74 -14.72
C SER A 80 15.28 13.42 -15.55
N PHE A 81 14.93 14.38 -16.42
CA PHE A 81 15.84 15.23 -17.20
C PHE A 81 15.91 16.66 -16.66
#